data_AF-X1EJK5-F1
#
_entry.id   AF-X1EJK5-F1
#
_cell.length_a   1.000
_cell.length_b   1.000
_cell.length_c   1.000
_cell.angle_alpha   90.00
_cell.angle_beta   90.00
_cell.angle_gamma   90.00
#
_symmetry.space_group_name_H-M   'P 1'
#
loop_
_entity.id
_entity.type
_entity.pdbx_description
1 polymer ?
#
loop_
_entity_poly.entity_id
_entity_poly.type
_entity_poly.pdbx_seq_one_letter_code
_entity_poly.pdbx_strand_id
1 'polypeptide(L)'
;MTVFYDDIDVNRDILLDLPFREGIGAITQDVARPHHPVTLINAPTWTPLVSELMTLNFDGEDQYLECPGADCADLDFTTENFSIWGWFNWTLNDPDQIIIGRYEVDVSGWELYLTRWGGLDYM
;
A
#
# COMPACT_ATOMS: atom_id res chain seq x y z
N MET A 1 -17.04 23.27 12.79
CA MET A 1 -15.59 23.34 12.52
C MET A 1 -15.20 21.96 12.03
N THR A 2 -14.86 21.81 10.76
CA THR A 2 -14.34 20.55 10.23
C THR A 2 -12.89 20.46 10.67
N VAL A 3 -12.55 19.42 11.43
CA VAL A 3 -11.16 19.10 11.76
C VAL A 3 -10.57 18.43 10.53
N PHE A 4 -9.43 18.91 10.03
CA PHE A 4 -8.76 18.27 8.91
C PHE A 4 -8.09 16.98 9.35
N TYR A 5 -7.85 16.05 8.43
CA TYR A 5 -7.31 14.72 8.75
C TYR A 5 -5.97 14.80 9.48
N ASP A 6 -5.10 15.73 9.06
CA ASP A 6 -3.75 16.01 9.59
C ASP A 6 -3.73 16.90 10.85
N ASP A 7 -4.85 17.54 11.19
CA ASP A 7 -4.98 18.29 12.45
C ASP A 7 -5.04 17.36 13.67
N ILE A 8 -5.46 16.10 13.47
CA ILE A 8 -5.54 15.08 14.52
C ILE A 8 -4.12 14.59 14.84
N ASP A 9 -3.72 14.68 16.12
CA ASP A 9 -2.35 14.35 16.56
C ASP A 9 -1.87 12.95 16.11
N VAL A 10 -2.75 11.95 16.06
CA VAL A 10 -2.37 10.58 15.62
C VAL A 10 -2.12 10.47 14.11
N ASN A 11 -2.64 11.39 13.31
CA ASN A 11 -2.56 11.33 11.84
C ASN A 11 -1.51 12.28 11.24
N ARG A 12 -1.00 13.23 12.04
CA ARG A 12 -0.20 14.36 11.55
C ARG A 12 1.07 13.94 10.81
N ASP A 13 1.69 12.84 11.24
CA ASP A 13 2.98 12.37 10.72
C ASP A 13 2.83 11.13 9.83
N ILE A 14 1.60 10.75 9.46
CA ILE A 14 1.38 9.68 8.48
C ILE A 14 1.75 10.20 7.10
N LEU A 15 2.53 9.40 6.35
CA LEU A 15 2.97 9.75 4.99
C LEU A 15 2.12 9.10 3.90
N LEU A 16 1.47 7.97 4.20
CA LEU A 16 0.58 7.28 3.28
C LEU A 16 -0.55 6.62 4.08
N ASP A 17 -1.80 6.93 3.74
CA ASP A 17 -2.99 6.25 4.26
C ASP A 17 -3.99 5.99 3.13
N LEU A 18 -4.27 4.70 2.90
CA LEU A 18 -5.15 4.21 1.84
C LEU A 18 -6.40 3.54 2.46
N PRO A 19 -7.42 4.33 2.86
CA PRO A 19 -8.63 3.78 3.49
C PRO A 19 -9.63 3.21 2.48
N PHE A 20 -9.37 3.29 1.18
CA PHE A 20 -10.19 2.69 0.11
C PHE A 20 -11.63 3.18 0.06
N ARG A 21 -11.91 4.42 0.47
CA ARG A 21 -13.28 4.97 0.59
C ARG A 21 -14.01 5.13 -0.76
N GLU A 22 -13.28 5.14 -1.87
CA GLU A 22 -13.81 5.33 -3.22
C GLU A 22 -14.67 4.14 -3.65
N GLY A 23 -14.21 2.91 -3.37
CA GLY A 23 -14.91 1.68 -3.69
C GLY A 23 -15.09 1.38 -5.18
N ILE A 24 -14.52 2.21 -6.07
CA ILE A 24 -14.62 2.09 -7.52
C ILE A 24 -13.51 2.89 -8.21
N GLY A 25 -13.28 2.60 -9.48
CA GLY A 25 -12.40 3.38 -10.34
C GLY A 25 -10.97 2.84 -10.39
N ALA A 26 -10.07 3.64 -10.94
CA ALA A 26 -8.68 3.26 -11.21
C ALA A 26 -7.65 4.04 -10.37
N ILE A 27 -8.12 4.80 -9.37
CA ILE A 27 -7.27 5.59 -8.47
C ILE A 27 -7.79 5.39 -7.05
N THR A 28 -6.89 5.17 -6.10
CA THR A 28 -7.19 5.24 -4.67
C THR A 28 -6.56 6.51 -4.11
N GLN A 29 -7.27 7.22 -3.23
CA GLN A 29 -6.77 8.48 -2.70
C GLN A 29 -5.94 8.22 -1.43
N ASP A 30 -4.74 8.77 -1.41
CA ASP A 30 -3.98 8.96 -0.18
C ASP A 30 -4.61 10.11 0.63
N VAL A 31 -5.13 9.77 1.80
CA VAL A 31 -5.73 10.76 2.72
C VAL A 31 -4.70 11.42 3.63
N ALA A 32 -3.47 10.90 3.67
CA ALA A 32 -2.36 11.54 4.34
C ALA A 32 -2.01 12.87 3.65
N ARG A 33 -1.42 13.78 4.41
CA ARG A 33 -1.09 15.13 3.95
C ARG A 33 -0.26 15.19 2.66
N PRO A 34 0.69 14.27 2.38
CA PRO A 34 1.44 14.29 1.13
C PRO A 34 0.57 14.10 -0.13
N HIS A 35 -0.58 13.43 0.00
CA HIS A 35 -1.53 13.18 -1.08
C HIS A 35 -0.90 12.49 -2.30
N HIS A 36 -0.20 11.38 -2.04
CA HIS A 36 0.43 10.59 -3.08
C HIS A 36 -0.58 10.11 -4.14
N PRO A 37 -0.29 10.29 -5.44
CA PRO A 37 -1.14 9.74 -6.50
C PRO A 37 -0.91 8.23 -6.59
N VAL A 38 -1.93 7.44 -6.25
CA VAL A 38 -1.88 5.97 -6.33
C VAL A 38 -2.85 5.46 -7.39
N THR A 39 -2.31 4.87 -8.45
CA THR A 39 -3.07 4.30 -9.56
C THR A 39 -3.20 2.79 -9.41
N LEU A 40 -4.33 2.25 -9.87
CA LEU A 40 -4.59 0.82 -9.92
C LEU A 40 -4.14 0.29 -11.29
N ILE A 41 -3.15 -0.59 -11.30
CA ILE A 41 -2.60 -1.20 -12.52
C ILE A 41 -3.26 -2.57 -12.75
N ASN A 42 -3.63 -2.84 -14.01
CA ASN A 42 -4.32 -4.07 -14.46
C ASN A 42 -5.65 -4.38 -13.74
N ALA A 43 -6.29 -3.33 -13.21
CA ALA A 43 -7.65 -3.34 -12.65
C ALA A 43 -7.89 -4.36 -11.51
N PRO A 44 -7.23 -4.19 -10.34
CA PRO A 44 -7.60 -4.90 -9.12
C PRO A 44 -9.08 -4.64 -8.77
N THR A 45 -9.72 -5.63 -8.15
CA THR A 45 -11.18 -5.59 -7.94
C THR A 45 -11.54 -5.00 -6.59
N TRP A 46 -12.33 -3.93 -6.60
CA TRP A 46 -12.95 -3.38 -5.39
C TRP A 46 -13.98 -4.35 -4.80
N THR A 47 -13.76 -4.76 -3.56
CA THR A 47 -14.60 -5.75 -2.86
C THR A 47 -15.14 -5.17 -1.55
N PRO A 48 -16.47 -5.11 -1.36
CA PRO A 48 -17.05 -4.66 -0.10
C PRO A 48 -16.95 -5.75 0.97
N LEU A 49 -16.64 -5.34 2.20
CA LEU A 49 -16.74 -6.17 3.40
C LEU A 49 -18.14 -6.07 4.00
N VAL A 50 -18.47 -7.01 4.89
CA VAL A 50 -19.73 -6.99 5.66
C VAL A 50 -19.88 -5.72 6.50
N SER A 51 -18.77 -5.08 6.88
CA SER A 51 -18.74 -3.81 7.59
C SER A 51 -18.98 -2.58 6.72
N GLU A 52 -19.32 -2.76 5.43
CA GLU A 52 -19.48 -1.68 4.43
C GLU A 52 -18.17 -0.93 4.11
N LEU A 53 -17.03 -1.40 4.63
CA LEU A 53 -15.71 -0.94 4.22
C LEU A 53 -15.31 -1.61 2.91
N MET A 54 -14.43 -0.98 2.16
CA MET A 54 -13.94 -1.51 0.89
C MET A 54 -12.53 -2.07 1.05
N THR A 55 -12.22 -3.03 0.20
CA THR A 55 -10.90 -3.64 0.05
C THR A 55 -10.58 -3.79 -1.43
N LEU A 56 -9.30 -4.00 -1.74
CA LEU A 56 -8.87 -4.39 -3.08
C LEU A 56 -8.47 -5.86 -3.06
N ASN A 57 -9.02 -6.60 -4.02
CA ASN A 57 -8.65 -7.98 -4.30
C ASN A 57 -7.74 -7.99 -5.54
N PHE A 58 -6.55 -8.57 -5.37
CA PHE A 58 -5.54 -8.74 -6.41
C PHE A 58 -5.55 -10.18 -6.89
N ASP A 59 -5.19 -10.40 -8.16
CA ASP A 59 -5.11 -11.73 -8.78
C ASP A 59 -3.83 -12.50 -8.47
N GLY A 60 -2.80 -11.81 -7.97
CA GLY A 60 -1.49 -12.39 -7.65
C GLY A 60 -0.53 -12.48 -8.84
N GLU A 61 -0.88 -11.94 -10.00
CA GLU A 61 -0.07 -12.04 -11.22
C GLU A 61 0.48 -10.69 -11.67
N ASP A 62 -0.39 -9.76 -12.09
CA ASP A 62 0.03 -8.46 -12.64
C ASP A 62 -0.76 -7.26 -12.10
N GLN A 63 -1.64 -7.48 -11.12
CA GLN A 63 -2.41 -6.43 -10.47
C GLN A 63 -1.66 -5.80 -9.29
N TYR A 64 -1.48 -4.49 -9.32
CA TYR A 64 -0.82 -3.75 -8.23
C TYR A 64 -1.27 -2.30 -8.15
N LEU A 65 -0.87 -1.65 -7.05
CA LEU A 65 -0.98 -0.21 -6.88
C LEU A 65 0.36 0.43 -7.19
N GLU A 66 0.36 1.52 -7.95
CA GLU A 66 1.57 2.25 -8.33
C GLU A 66 1.49 3.69 -7.85
N CYS A 67 2.56 4.15 -7.20
CA CYS A 67 2.85 5.55 -7.02
C CYS A 67 4.20 5.84 -7.70
N PRO A 68 4.26 6.75 -8.70
CA PRO A 68 5.50 7.03 -9.40
C PRO A 68 6.60 7.48 -8.45
N GLY A 69 7.85 7.02 -8.67
CA GLY A 69 8.99 7.36 -7.80
C GLY A 69 9.23 8.87 -7.64
N ALA A 70 8.88 9.67 -8.66
CA ALA A 70 8.97 11.13 -8.60
C ALA A 70 7.96 11.76 -7.62
N ASP A 71 6.86 11.06 -7.34
CA ASP A 71 5.78 11.52 -6.48
C ASP A 71 5.88 10.98 -5.06
N CYS A 72 6.68 9.92 -4.79
CA CYS A 72 6.81 9.28 -3.47
C CYS A 72 8.25 9.29 -2.90
N ALA A 73 8.96 10.41 -3.07
CA ALA A 73 10.34 10.55 -2.60
C ALA A 73 10.47 10.50 -1.06
N ASP A 74 9.44 10.93 -0.33
CA ASP A 74 9.34 10.92 1.13
C ASP A 74 8.98 9.55 1.72
N LEU A 75 8.59 8.57 0.89
CA LEU A 75 8.46 7.17 1.30
C LEU A 75 9.81 6.42 1.31
N ASP A 76 10.93 7.16 1.19
CA ASP A 76 12.28 6.63 1.36
C ASP A 76 12.67 6.50 2.83
N PHE A 77 12.61 5.28 3.34
CA PHE A 77 13.01 5.00 4.72
C PHE A 77 14.33 4.25 4.83
N THR A 78 15.19 4.31 3.81
CA THR A 78 16.50 3.62 3.83
C THR A 78 17.48 4.18 4.86
N THR A 79 17.25 5.41 5.33
CA THR A 79 18.09 6.09 6.33
C THR A 79 17.34 6.55 7.58
N GLU A 80 16.02 6.30 7.65
CA GLU A 80 15.14 6.79 8.72
C GLU A 80 14.34 5.66 9.38
N ASN A 81 13.79 5.92 10.56
CA ASN A 81 12.90 4.98 11.21
C ASN A 81 11.49 5.14 10.66
N PHE A 82 10.80 4.03 10.42
CA PHE A 82 9.42 4.04 9.96
C PHE A 82 8.60 2.93 10.63
N SER A 83 7.29 2.98 10.44
CA SER A 83 6.36 1.93 10.87
C SER A 83 5.29 1.79 9.80
N ILE A 84 4.89 0.54 9.54
CA ILE A 84 3.83 0.20 8.60
C ILE A 84 2.76 -0.58 9.35
N TRP A 85 1.50 -0.30 9.04
CA TRP A 85 0.36 -1.04 9.55
C TRP A 85 -0.73 -1.15 8.47
N GLY A 86 -1.40 -2.30 8.42
CA GLY A 86 -2.49 -2.53 7.48
C GLY A 86 -3.16 -3.89 7.70
N TRP A 87 -4.31 -4.07 7.06
CA TRP A 87 -5.03 -5.34 7.03
C TRP A 87 -4.76 -6.05 5.70
N PHE A 88 -4.27 -7.28 5.78
CA PHE A 88 -3.95 -8.09 4.61
C PHE A 88 -4.60 -9.46 4.75
N ASN A 89 -5.30 -9.89 3.71
CA ASN A 89 -5.83 -11.24 3.61
C ASN A 89 -5.06 -11.97 2.51
N TRP A 90 -4.31 -13.00 2.91
CA TRP A 90 -3.44 -13.76 2.02
C TRP A 90 -3.90 -15.22 1.97
N THR A 91 -4.10 -15.73 0.76
CA THR A 91 -4.46 -17.13 0.51
C THR A 91 -3.21 -17.95 0.20
N LEU A 92 -3.09 -19.11 0.85
CA LEU A 92 -1.86 -19.92 0.96
C LEU A 92 -1.39 -20.66 -0.31
N ASN A 93 -1.87 -20.27 -1.50
CA ASN A 93 -1.55 -20.98 -2.74
C ASN A 93 -0.32 -20.42 -3.47
N ASP A 94 0.16 -19.23 -3.11
CA ASP A 94 1.34 -18.62 -3.71
C ASP A 94 2.57 -18.74 -2.79
N PRO A 95 3.78 -18.99 -3.35
CA PRO A 95 4.98 -19.26 -2.57
C PRO A 95 5.44 -18.05 -1.76
N ASP A 96 5.53 -16.88 -2.39
CA ASP A 96 5.97 -15.60 -1.80
C ASP A 96 5.27 -14.43 -2.52
N GLN A 97 4.90 -13.36 -1.80
CA GLN A 97 4.24 -12.20 -2.38
C GLN A 97 4.68 -10.90 -1.70
N ILE A 98 5.11 -9.93 -2.50
CA ILE A 98 5.38 -8.57 -2.03
C ILE A 98 4.03 -7.86 -1.81
N ILE A 99 3.81 -7.38 -0.60
CA ILE A 99 2.59 -6.62 -0.24
C ILE A 99 2.74 -5.18 -0.69
N ILE A 100 3.88 -4.58 -0.35
CA ILE A 100 4.22 -3.19 -0.63
C ILE A 100 5.73 -3.06 -0.60
N GLY A 101 6.28 -2.26 -1.50
CA GLY A 101 7.69 -1.93 -1.49
C GLY A 101 7.95 -0.64 -2.21
N ARG A 102 9.12 -0.08 -1.95
CA ARG A 102 9.70 1.02 -2.69
C ARG A 102 11.04 0.55 -3.24
N TYR A 103 11.12 0.47 -4.56
CA TYR A 103 12.35 0.14 -5.27
C TYR A 103 13.02 1.42 -5.73
N GLU A 104 14.33 1.52 -5.53
CA GLU A 104 15.14 2.51 -6.24
C GLU A 104 15.59 1.95 -7.59
N VAL A 105 16.20 2.80 -8.42
CA VAL A 105 16.77 2.42 -9.73
C VAL A 105 17.93 1.41 -9.56
N ASP A 106 18.48 1.28 -8.35
CA ASP A 106 19.50 0.31 -7.95
C ASP A 106 18.98 -0.58 -6.80
N VAL A 107 19.71 -1.64 -6.43
CA VAL A 107 19.34 -2.71 -5.44
C VAL A 107 19.22 -2.19 -3.99
N SER A 108 18.42 -1.16 -3.80
CA SER A 108 18.21 -0.38 -2.61
C SER A 108 16.72 -0.08 -2.47
N GLY A 109 16.26 0.04 -1.23
CA GLY A 109 14.86 0.28 -0.92
C GLY A 109 14.39 -0.58 0.24
N TRP A 110 13.08 -0.75 0.32
CA TRP A 110 12.45 -1.58 1.33
C TRP A 110 11.24 -2.28 0.75
N GLU A 111 10.94 -3.45 1.29
CA GLU A 111 9.78 -4.24 0.94
C GLU A 111 9.19 -4.92 2.18
N LEU A 112 7.88 -5.00 2.21
CA LEU A 112 7.13 -5.87 3.09
C LEU A 112 6.60 -7.02 2.23
N TYR A 113 7.07 -8.23 2.50
CA TYR A 113 6.66 -9.43 1.79
C TYR A 113 6.09 -10.47 2.74
N LEU A 114 5.21 -11.32 2.21
CA LEU A 114 4.75 -12.54 2.85
C LEU A 114 5.50 -13.70 2.24
N THR A 115 6.05 -14.54 3.10
CA THR A 115 6.71 -15.77 2.69
C THR A 115 6.10 -16.94 3.44
N ARG A 116 6.01 -18.09 2.76
CA ARG A 116 5.62 -19.32 3.43
C ARG A 116 6.76 -19.78 4.33
N TRP A 117 6.44 -20.17 5.57
CA TRP A 117 7.42 -20.77 6.47
C TRP A 117 8.15 -21.96 5.82
N GLY A 118 9.47 -21.83 5.64
CA GLY A 118 10.31 -22.85 5.01
C GLY A 118 10.34 -22.82 3.48
N GLY A 119 9.76 -21.80 2.83
CA GLY A 119 10.06 -21.43 1.46
C GLY A 119 11.51 -20.94 1.40
N LEU A 120 12.33 -21.57 0.57
CA LEU A 120 13.75 -21.23 0.40
C LEU A 120 13.97 -20.30 -0.81
N ASP A 121 12.92 -19.66 -1.31
CA ASP A 121 12.99 -18.83 -2.50
C ASP A 121 13.12 -17.36 -2.11
N TYR A 122 14.26 -17.03 -1.48
CA TYR A 122 14.71 -15.65 -1.33
C TYR A 122 15.27 -15.18 -2.69
N MET A 123 14.49 -14.47 -3.50
CA MET A 123 15.00 -13.67 -4.62
C MET A 123 14.22 -12.38 -4.79
#